data_AF-A0A816AJ68-F1
#
_entry.id   AF-A0A816AJ68-F1
#
_cell.length_a   1.000
_cell.length_b   1.000
_cell.length_c   1.000
_cell.angle_alpha   90.00
_cell.angle_beta   90.00
_cell.angle_gamma   90.00
#
_symmetry.space_group_name_H-M   'P 1'
#
loop_
_entity.id
_entity.type
_entity.pdbx_description
1 polymer ?
#
loop_
_entity_poly.entity_id
_entity_poly.type
_entity_poly.pdbx_seq_one_letter_code
_entity_poly.pdbx_strand_id
1 'polypeptide(L)'
;MRVRHLVFCFQDPVHLCIKIRNRLLYQSASMMIGNREISAAYHSIEINAHTLLSVVLLVCQHDLPESALSISSYNSQTCENIFRLTKSMSGTFSSNVNFTVAQFLRRAGKLSVLQEIERQNKQDDSKCFLQFPKHHKRRLRKTEHLNDHLQTNNILTQNNIEKTIYRAYNGAYNMLAVLGIDKI
;
A
#
# COMPACT_ATOMS: atom_id res chain seq x y z
N MET A 1 22.94 15.63 -9.08
CA MET A 1 21.92 15.76 -8.02
C MET A 1 21.32 14.39 -7.74
N ARG A 2 21.37 13.87 -6.50
CA ARG A 2 20.71 12.60 -6.15
C ARG A 2 19.23 12.85 -5.93
N VAL A 3 18.38 12.19 -6.71
CA VAL A 3 16.93 12.19 -6.50
C VAL A 3 16.68 11.58 -5.13
N ARG A 4 16.29 12.41 -4.16
CA ARG A 4 15.83 11.93 -2.86
C ARG A 4 14.46 11.30 -3.10
N HIS A 5 14.41 9.98 -3.16
CA HIS A 5 13.15 9.27 -3.12
C HIS A 5 12.51 9.58 -1.76
N LEU A 6 11.45 10.38 -1.79
CA LEU A 6 10.64 10.63 -0.62
C LEU A 6 9.88 9.32 -0.34
N VAL A 7 10.44 8.51 0.54
CA VAL A 7 9.76 7.29 1.00
C VAL A 7 8.71 7.77 1.99
N PHE A 8 7.49 7.97 1.51
CA PHE A 8 6.35 8.07 2.39
C PHE A 8 6.12 6.69 3.01
N CYS A 9 6.69 6.46 4.18
CA CYS A 9 6.20 5.43 5.09
C CYS A 9 4.87 5.93 5.64
N PHE A 10 3.79 5.85 4.84
CA PHE A 10 2.46 5.87 5.43
C PHE A 10 2.44 4.74 6.45
N GLN A 11 2.12 5.10 7.69
CA GLN A 11 1.93 4.11 8.72
C GLN A 11 0.82 3.20 8.20
N ASP A 12 1.20 1.95 7.90
CA ASP A 12 0.40 0.96 7.19
C ASP A 12 -1.06 1.03 7.61
N PRO A 13 -2.03 1.21 6.70
CA PRO A 13 -3.43 1.21 7.09
C PRO A 13 -3.77 -0.07 7.85
N VAL A 14 -3.17 -1.23 7.59
CA VAL A 14 -3.30 -2.44 8.43
C VAL A 14 -2.65 -2.29 9.81
N HIS A 15 -1.52 -1.60 9.94
CA HIS A 15 -0.86 -1.32 11.23
C HIS A 15 -1.54 -0.19 12.02
N LEU A 16 -2.18 0.76 11.32
CA LEU A 16 -3.09 1.76 11.85
C LEU A 16 -4.38 1.07 12.27
N CYS A 17 -4.93 0.17 11.47
CA CYS A 17 -6.06 -0.68 11.80
C CYS A 17 -5.73 -1.64 12.93
N ILE A 18 -4.52 -2.17 13.05
CA ILE A 18 -4.08 -3.01 14.17
C ILE A 18 -3.84 -2.14 15.42
N LYS A 19 -3.31 -0.92 15.30
CA LYS A 19 -3.21 0.02 16.43
C LYS A 19 -4.57 0.52 16.88
N ILE A 20 -5.46 0.85 15.95
CA ILE A 20 -6.85 1.25 16.18
C ILE A 20 -7.59 0.05 16.76
N ARG A 21 -7.51 -1.13 16.16
CA ARG A 21 -8.02 -2.39 16.71
C ARG A 21 -7.45 -2.64 18.09
N ASN A 22 -6.16 -2.50 18.36
CA ASN A 22 -5.61 -2.75 19.70
C ASN A 22 -5.97 -1.64 20.71
N ARG A 23 -6.27 -0.41 20.26
CA ARG A 23 -6.82 0.68 21.09
C ARG A 23 -8.33 0.57 21.30
N LEU A 24 -9.06 0.01 20.33
CA LEU A 24 -10.52 -0.20 20.33
C LEU A 24 -10.92 -1.56 20.93
N LEU A 25 -10.05 -2.57 20.86
CA LEU A 25 -10.16 -3.87 21.56
C LEU A 25 -9.72 -3.76 23.03
N TYR A 26 -9.28 -2.59 23.48
CA TYR A 26 -9.40 -2.27 24.90
C TYR A 26 -10.91 -2.27 25.17
N GLN A 27 -11.40 -3.20 26.01
CA GLN A 27 -12.82 -3.56 26.22
C GLN A 27 -13.81 -2.40 26.49
N SER A 28 -13.34 -1.17 26.58
CA SER A 28 -14.08 0.06 26.91
C SER A 28 -14.24 1.03 25.74
N ALA A 29 -13.69 0.75 24.55
CA ALA A 29 -13.72 1.69 23.44
C ALA A 29 -14.73 1.28 22.36
N SER A 30 -16.01 1.57 22.60
CA SER A 30 -17.02 1.63 21.54
C SER A 30 -16.95 3.00 20.86
N MET A 31 -16.97 3.02 19.53
CA MET A 31 -17.01 4.26 18.77
C MET A 31 -18.35 4.35 18.06
N MET A 32 -19.08 5.39 18.40
CA MET A 32 -20.41 5.66 17.88
C MET A 32 -20.28 6.59 16.67
N ILE A 33 -20.93 6.27 15.56
CA ILE A 33 -21.23 7.24 14.50
C ILE A 33 -22.73 7.50 14.57
N GLY A 34 -23.09 8.70 15.05
CA GLY A 34 -24.47 8.99 15.44
C GLY A 34 -24.93 8.06 16.57
N ASN A 35 -26.04 7.36 16.35
CA ASN A 35 -26.66 6.46 17.34
C ASN A 35 -26.32 4.98 17.14
N ARG A 36 -25.31 4.65 16.32
CA ARG A 36 -24.94 3.27 16.02
C ARG A 36 -23.49 2.96 16.37
N GLU A 37 -23.30 1.82 17.01
CA GLU A 37 -21.99 1.21 17.20
C GLU A 37 -21.54 0.55 15.90
N ILE A 38 -20.33 0.85 15.46
CA ILE A 38 -19.81 0.39 14.17
C ILE A 38 -18.59 -0.50 14.38
N SER A 39 -18.51 -1.59 13.61
CA SER A 39 -17.35 -2.49 13.62
C SER A 39 -16.07 -1.76 13.22
N ALA A 40 -14.94 -2.12 13.85
CA ALA A 40 -13.62 -1.58 13.53
C ALA A 40 -13.24 -1.71 12.04
N ALA A 41 -13.79 -2.70 11.32
CA ALA A 41 -13.56 -2.87 9.89
C ALA A 41 -14.15 -1.72 9.04
N TYR A 42 -15.35 -1.24 9.36
CA TYR A 42 -15.96 -0.12 8.63
C TYR A 42 -15.22 1.18 8.88
N HIS A 43 -14.77 1.42 10.12
CA HIS A 43 -13.93 2.57 10.45
C HIS A 43 -12.62 2.58 9.67
N SER A 44 -12.03 1.40 9.49
CA SER A 44 -10.81 1.22 8.72
C SER A 44 -11.01 1.60 7.24
N ILE A 45 -12.13 1.20 6.66
CA ILE A 45 -12.51 1.55 5.29
C ILE A 45 -12.70 3.06 5.16
N GLU A 46 -13.40 3.68 6.11
CA GLU A 46 -13.68 5.13 6.13
C GLU A 46 -12.39 5.95 6.22
N ILE A 47 -11.50 5.60 7.15
CA ILE A 47 -10.19 6.25 7.31
C ILE A 47 -9.38 6.11 6.02
N ASN A 48 -9.36 4.94 5.40
CA ASN A 48 -8.63 4.72 4.16
C ASN A 48 -9.21 5.55 3.01
N ALA A 49 -10.53 5.64 2.89
CA ALA A 49 -11.20 6.45 1.87
C ALA A 49 -10.88 7.94 2.03
N HIS A 50 -11.00 8.49 3.24
CA HIS A 50 -10.66 9.89 3.51
C HIS A 50 -9.17 10.19 3.33
N THR A 51 -8.29 9.28 3.74
CA THR A 51 -6.85 9.45 3.56
C THR A 51 -6.50 9.48 2.07
N LEU A 52 -7.07 8.56 1.28
CA LEU A 52 -6.86 8.54 -0.16
C LEU A 52 -7.40 9.82 -0.84
N LEU A 53 -8.61 10.27 -0.46
CA LEU A 53 -9.15 11.54 -0.96
C LEU A 53 -8.24 12.72 -0.61
N SER A 54 -7.69 12.75 0.60
CA SER A 54 -6.75 13.80 1.02
C SER A 54 -5.49 13.80 0.18
N VAL A 55 -4.91 12.62 -0.11
CA VAL A 55 -3.75 12.50 -1.02
C VAL A 55 -4.11 13.03 -2.41
N VAL A 56 -5.29 12.67 -2.94
CA VAL A 56 -5.76 13.16 -4.23
C VAL A 56 -5.86 14.69 -4.25
N LEU A 57 -6.46 15.28 -3.22
CA LEU A 57 -6.60 16.74 -3.10
C LEU A 57 -5.25 17.45 -2.99
N LEU A 58 -4.31 16.91 -2.22
CA LEU A 58 -2.96 17.46 -2.10
C LEU A 58 -2.19 17.40 -3.42
N VAL A 59 -2.40 16.35 -4.22
CA VAL A 59 -1.83 16.28 -5.59
C VAL A 59 -2.49 17.33 -6.50
N CYS A 60 -3.82 17.50 -6.44
CA CYS A 60 -4.52 18.55 -7.19
C CYS A 60 -4.06 19.96 -6.80
N GLN A 61 -3.68 20.17 -5.54
CA GLN A 61 -3.15 21.42 -5.01
C GLN A 61 -1.65 21.61 -5.32
N HIS A 62 -1.00 20.64 -5.96
CA HIS A 62 0.44 20.60 -6.25
C HIS A 62 1.34 20.55 -5.01
N ASP A 63 0.81 20.19 -3.84
CA ASP A 63 1.59 19.95 -2.61
C ASP A 63 2.29 18.57 -2.63
N LEU A 64 1.80 17.65 -3.47
CA LEU A 64 2.39 16.33 -3.69
C LEU A 64 2.59 16.03 -5.19
N PRO A 65 3.61 15.25 -5.57
CA PRO A 65 3.82 14.85 -6.95
C PRO A 65 2.76 13.85 -7.42
N GLU A 66 2.45 13.82 -8.72
CA GLU A 66 1.51 12.87 -9.32
C GLU A 66 1.85 11.39 -9.04
N SER A 67 3.14 11.08 -8.82
CA SER A 67 3.58 9.73 -8.42
C SER A 67 2.94 9.24 -7.11
N ALA A 68 2.47 10.16 -6.25
CA ALA A 68 1.73 9.81 -5.04
C ALA A 68 0.37 9.16 -5.35
N LEU A 69 -0.20 9.35 -6.54
CA LEU A 69 -1.44 8.68 -6.96
C LEU A 69 -1.24 7.19 -7.29
N SER A 70 -0.02 6.66 -7.17
CA SER A 70 0.27 5.25 -7.35
C SER A 70 -0.29 4.42 -6.18
N ILE A 71 -1.59 4.08 -6.25
CA ILE A 71 -2.32 3.36 -5.20
C ILE A 71 -1.66 2.03 -4.83
N SER A 72 -0.99 1.38 -5.77
CA SER A 72 -0.23 0.15 -5.55
C SER A 72 0.90 0.29 -4.52
N SER A 73 1.30 1.51 -4.18
CA SER A 73 2.29 1.81 -3.16
C SER A 73 1.72 1.86 -1.73
N TYR A 74 0.39 1.91 -1.57
CA TYR A 74 -0.28 2.06 -0.26
C TYR A 74 -0.75 0.75 0.38
N ASN A 75 -0.44 -0.40 -0.22
CA ASN A 75 -0.78 -1.70 0.39
C ASN A 75 0.35 -2.22 1.29
N SER A 76 -0.02 -3.11 2.21
CA SER A 76 0.89 -3.76 3.15
C SER A 76 1.73 -4.88 2.50
N GLN A 77 1.48 -5.24 1.24
CA GLN A 77 2.12 -6.38 0.59
C GLN A 77 3.64 -6.20 0.49
N THR A 78 4.11 -4.98 0.29
CA THR A 78 5.55 -4.66 0.26
C THR A 78 6.20 -4.91 1.63
N CYS A 79 5.55 -4.50 2.71
CA CYS A 79 6.02 -4.74 4.08
C CYS A 79 6.04 -6.24 4.40
N GLU A 80 4.98 -6.96 4.07
CA GLU A 80 4.91 -8.42 4.26
C GLU A 80 6.00 -9.14 3.44
N ASN A 81 6.25 -8.68 2.21
CA ASN A 81 7.30 -9.23 1.37
C ASN A 81 8.69 -9.03 2.00
N ILE A 82 8.98 -7.83 2.52
CA ILE A 82 10.24 -7.57 3.26
C ILE A 82 10.34 -8.48 4.49
N PHE A 83 9.26 -8.65 5.24
CA PHE A 83 9.24 -9.55 6.39
C PHE A 83 9.51 -11.01 5.99
N ARG A 84 8.87 -11.49 4.92
CA ARG A 84 9.10 -12.83 4.37
C ARG A 84 10.53 -13.03 3.90
N LEU A 85 11.10 -12.03 3.20
CA LEU A 85 12.48 -12.07 2.72
C LEU A 85 13.48 -12.10 3.89
N THR A 86 13.33 -11.21 4.87
CA THR A 86 14.18 -11.21 6.07
C THR A 86 14.06 -12.50 6.89
N LYS A 87 12.87 -13.13 6.91
CA LYS A 87 12.67 -14.47 7.48
C LYS A 87 13.40 -15.56 6.71
N SER A 88 13.42 -15.50 5.37
CA SER A 88 14.16 -16.46 4.53
C SER A 88 15.68 -16.32 4.58
N MET A 89 16.20 -15.22 5.14
CA MET A 89 17.65 -14.99 5.29
C MET A 89 18.25 -15.67 6.53
N SER A 90 17.56 -16.64 7.13
CA SER A 90 18.14 -17.49 8.19
C SER A 90 19.20 -18.43 7.60
N GLY A 91 20.24 -18.75 8.38
CA GLY A 91 21.34 -19.61 7.92
C GLY A 91 20.87 -21.03 7.57
N THR A 92 21.66 -21.75 6.76
CA THR A 92 21.36 -23.10 6.23
C THR A 92 21.01 -24.15 7.29
N PHE A 93 21.40 -23.93 8.55
CA PHE A 93 21.15 -24.82 9.69
C PHE A 93 20.22 -24.21 10.74
N SER A 94 19.54 -23.10 10.44
CA SER A 94 18.68 -22.41 11.40
C SER A 94 17.24 -22.34 10.88
N SER A 95 16.37 -23.11 11.52
CA SER A 95 14.91 -23.04 11.34
C SER A 95 14.27 -21.96 12.24
N ASN A 96 15.06 -21.11 12.89
CA ASN A 96 14.52 -20.04 13.74
C ASN A 96 13.74 -19.04 12.90
N VAL A 97 12.42 -19.18 12.98
CA VAL A 97 11.42 -18.30 12.37
C VAL A 97 11.24 -17.01 13.15
N ASN A 98 11.62 -17.02 14.43
CA ASN A 98 11.52 -15.89 15.34
C ASN A 98 12.86 -15.17 15.41
N PHE A 99 12.83 -13.85 15.29
CA PHE A 99 14.00 -13.00 15.45
C PHE A 99 13.64 -11.72 16.20
N THR A 100 14.58 -11.20 16.97
CA THR A 100 14.41 -9.92 17.68
C THR A 100 14.36 -8.75 16.69
N VAL A 101 13.86 -7.60 17.11
CA VAL A 101 13.85 -6.37 16.28
C VAL A 101 15.28 -6.01 15.81
N ALA A 102 16.28 -6.14 16.67
CA ALA A 102 17.67 -5.90 16.30
C ALA A 102 18.19 -6.89 15.23
N GLN A 103 17.73 -8.14 15.25
CA GLN A 103 18.03 -9.11 14.20
C GLN A 103 17.27 -8.79 12.90
N PHE A 104 16.00 -8.38 12.99
CA PHE A 104 15.22 -7.91 11.84
C PHE A 104 15.92 -6.75 11.12
N LEU A 105 16.28 -5.70 11.85
CA LEU A 105 16.92 -4.51 11.27
C LEU A 105 18.25 -4.85 10.60
N ARG A 106 19.07 -5.72 11.20
CA ARG A 106 20.31 -6.22 10.58
C ARG A 106 20.05 -6.97 9.28
N ARG A 107 19.00 -7.80 9.22
CA ARG A 107 18.62 -8.54 8.00
C ARG A 107 18.03 -7.61 6.93
N ALA A 108 17.20 -6.65 7.33
CA ALA A 108 16.65 -5.63 6.44
C ALA A 108 17.74 -4.78 5.80
N GLY A 109 18.77 -4.39 6.56
CA GLY A 109 19.95 -3.70 6.02
C GLY A 109 20.68 -4.52 4.97
N LYS A 110 20.91 -5.82 5.21
CA LYS A 110 21.48 -6.73 4.20
C LYS A 110 20.61 -6.83 2.96
N LEU A 111 19.28 -6.93 3.13
CA LEU A 111 18.34 -6.99 2.02
C LEU A 111 18.39 -5.72 1.15
N SER A 112 18.51 -4.54 1.77
CA SER A 112 18.65 -3.27 1.07
C SER A 112 19.91 -3.23 0.20
N VAL A 113 21.06 -3.71 0.72
CA VAL A 113 22.30 -3.82 -0.07
C VAL A 113 22.12 -4.78 -1.25
N LEU A 114 21.49 -5.94 -1.04
CA LEU A 114 21.23 -6.90 -2.13
C LEU A 114 20.34 -6.31 -3.23
N GLN A 115 19.30 -5.58 -2.85
CA GLN A 115 18.40 -4.91 -3.80
C GLN A 115 19.13 -3.82 -4.60
N GLU A 116 20.03 -3.08 -3.95
CA GLU A 116 20.85 -2.06 -4.61
C GLU A 116 21.80 -2.68 -5.63
N ILE A 117 22.47 -3.78 -5.29
CA ILE A 117 23.33 -4.53 -6.23
C ILE A 117 22.50 -5.05 -7.41
N GLU A 118 21.31 -5.63 -7.16
CA GLU A 118 20.45 -6.12 -8.25
C GLU A 118 19.96 -4.97 -9.15
N ARG A 119 19.73 -3.78 -8.58
CA ARG A 119 19.33 -2.59 -9.33
C ARG A 119 20.47 -2.10 -10.24
N GLN A 120 21.68 -1.99 -9.71
CA GLN A 120 22.87 -1.59 -10.47
C GLN A 120 23.16 -2.55 -11.62
N ASN A 121 23.10 -3.87 -11.38
CA ASN A 121 23.30 -4.89 -12.41
C ASN A 121 22.26 -4.85 -13.54
N LYS A 122 21.10 -4.22 -13.36
CA LYS A 122 20.10 -4.04 -14.43
C LYS A 122 20.35 -2.79 -15.27
N GLN A 123 21.12 -1.83 -14.77
CA GLN A 123 21.40 -0.56 -15.43
C GLN A 123 22.71 -0.60 -16.23
N ASP A 124 23.71 -1.37 -15.76
CA ASP A 124 24.98 -1.51 -16.47
C ASP A 124 24.95 -2.72 -17.43
N ASP A 125 25.12 -2.46 -18.74
CA ASP A 125 25.43 -3.47 -19.78
C ASP A 125 26.86 -4.05 -19.65
N SER A 126 27.52 -3.84 -18.51
CA SER A 126 28.91 -4.23 -18.30
C SER A 126 29.06 -5.76 -18.18
N LYS A 127 30.18 -6.28 -18.68
CA LYS A 127 30.48 -7.72 -18.87
C LYS A 127 30.50 -8.60 -17.61
N CYS A 128 30.34 -8.03 -16.40
CA CYS A 128 30.42 -8.81 -15.16
C CYS A 128 29.06 -8.84 -14.43
N PHE A 129 28.18 -9.75 -14.86
CA PHE A 129 26.87 -9.94 -14.26
C PHE A 129 26.96 -10.82 -13.00
N LEU A 130 26.78 -10.21 -11.83
CA LEU A 130 26.45 -10.94 -10.61
C LEU A 130 24.98 -11.41 -10.70
N GLN A 131 24.79 -12.65 -11.16
CA GLN A 131 23.47 -13.27 -11.26
C GLN A 131 23.15 -14.02 -9.97
N PHE A 132 22.23 -13.45 -9.17
CA PHE A 132 21.70 -14.17 -8.01
C PHE A 132 20.80 -15.33 -8.44
N PRO A 133 20.88 -16.51 -7.80
CA PRO A 133 19.95 -17.61 -8.05
C PRO A 133 18.52 -17.15 -7.83
N LYS A 134 17.71 -17.16 -8.88
CA LYS A 134 16.28 -16.84 -8.79
C LYS A 134 15.52 -18.14 -8.72
N HIS A 135 14.75 -18.34 -7.65
CA HIS A 135 13.81 -19.44 -7.61
C HIS A 135 12.74 -19.18 -8.68
N HIS A 136 12.82 -19.89 -9.81
CA HIS A 136 11.94 -19.70 -10.95
C HIS A 136 10.50 -20.17 -10.62
N LYS A 137 9.73 -19.35 -9.90
CA LYS A 137 8.27 -19.41 -10.05
C LYS A 137 7.94 -18.68 -11.35
N ARG A 138 7.71 -19.47 -12.40
CA ARG A 138 7.33 -19.03 -13.75
C ARG A 138 5.97 -18.32 -13.67
N ARG A 139 5.96 -17.06 -13.26
CA ARG A 139 4.77 -16.20 -13.33
C ARG A 139 4.70 -15.76 -14.79
N LEU A 140 3.73 -16.28 -15.55
CA LEU A 140 3.41 -15.76 -16.88
C LEU A 140 3.22 -14.24 -16.72
N ARG A 141 4.17 -13.46 -17.22
CA ARG A 141 3.99 -12.02 -17.38
C ARG A 141 2.89 -11.87 -18.41
N LYS A 142 1.65 -11.61 -17.98
CA LYS A 142 0.75 -10.83 -18.83
C LYS A 142 1.47 -9.50 -19.01
N THR A 143 1.96 -9.28 -20.22
CA THR A 143 2.48 -7.99 -20.67
C THR A 143 1.30 -7.03 -20.64
N GLU A 144 1.08 -6.38 -19.49
CA GLU A 144 0.29 -5.16 -19.45
C GLU A 144 1.14 -4.10 -20.13
N HIS A 145 0.91 -3.91 -21.43
CA HIS A 145 1.32 -2.72 -22.16
C HIS A 145 0.58 -1.53 -21.55
N LEU A 146 1.04 -1.04 -20.39
CA LEU A 146 0.70 0.28 -19.87
C LEU A 146 1.55 1.31 -20.60
N ASN A 147 1.37 1.38 -21.92
CA ASN A 147 1.58 2.60 -22.68
C ASN A 147 0.23 3.30 -22.75
N ASP A 148 -0.24 3.78 -21.61
CA ASP A 148 -1.19 4.90 -21.60
C ASP A 148 -0.49 6.04 -20.90
N HIS A 149 0.18 6.84 -21.71
CA HIS A 149 0.43 8.24 -21.41
C HIS A 149 -0.96 8.90 -21.33
N LEU A 150 -1.68 8.65 -20.23
CA LEU A 150 -2.87 9.42 -19.88
C LEU A 150 -2.39 10.87 -19.80
N GLN A 151 -2.77 11.67 -20.79
CA GLN A 151 -2.67 13.12 -20.74
C GLN A 151 -3.51 13.56 -19.53
N THR A 152 -2.88 13.69 -18.37
CA THR A 152 -3.49 13.93 -17.05
C THR A 152 -4.01 15.35 -16.87
N ASN A 153 -3.82 16.22 -17.86
CA ASN A 153 -4.01 17.66 -17.70
C ASN A 153 -5.46 18.13 -17.46
N ASN A 154 -6.46 17.24 -17.35
CA ASN A 154 -7.85 17.64 -17.05
C ASN A 154 -8.73 16.64 -16.28
N ILE A 155 -8.20 15.51 -15.81
CA ILE A 155 -9.05 14.45 -15.19
C ILE A 155 -9.35 14.77 -13.72
N LEU A 156 -8.40 15.35 -13.00
CA LEU A 156 -8.43 15.54 -11.54
C LEU A 156 -8.87 16.96 -11.13
N THR A 157 -10.01 17.41 -11.64
CA THR A 157 -10.66 18.62 -11.12
C THR A 157 -11.55 18.29 -9.92
N GLN A 158 -11.75 19.25 -9.01
CA GLN A 158 -12.63 19.10 -7.85
C GLN A 158 -14.05 18.64 -8.26
N ASN A 159 -14.59 19.21 -9.35
CA ASN A 159 -15.89 18.82 -9.91
C ASN A 159 -15.93 17.35 -10.37
N ASN A 160 -14.84 16.84 -10.96
CA ASN A 160 -14.77 15.44 -11.38
C ASN A 160 -14.67 14.50 -10.18
N ILE A 161 -13.93 14.89 -9.14
CA ILE A 161 -13.83 14.13 -7.88
C ILE A 161 -15.21 14.01 -7.25
N GLU A 162 -15.92 15.13 -7.09
CA GLU A 162 -17.26 15.18 -6.51
C GLU A 162 -18.25 14.33 -7.33
N LYS A 163 -18.28 14.48 -8.65
CA LYS A 163 -19.11 13.64 -9.54
C LYS A 163 -18.80 12.15 -9.39
N THR A 164 -17.53 11.80 -9.22
CA THR A 164 -17.12 10.41 -9.02
C THR A 164 -17.63 9.86 -7.69
N ILE A 165 -17.54 10.65 -6.62
CA ILE A 165 -18.07 10.29 -5.30
C ILE A 165 -19.59 10.09 -5.38
N TYR A 166 -20.33 11.01 -5.99
CA TYR A 166 -21.78 10.88 -6.16
C TYR A 166 -22.18 9.64 -6.97
N ARG A 167 -21.44 9.33 -8.04
CA ARG A 167 -21.69 8.12 -8.84
C ARG A 167 -21.45 6.85 -8.03
N ALA A 168 -20.36 6.80 -7.27
CA ALA A 168 -20.05 5.66 -6.40
C ALA A 168 -21.12 5.47 -5.31
N TYR A 169 -21.56 6.56 -4.69
CA TYR A 169 -22.65 6.55 -3.71
C TYR A 169 -23.95 6.00 -4.31
N ASN A 170 -24.38 6.51 -5.46
CA ASN A 170 -25.59 6.03 -6.13
C ASN A 170 -25.46 4.57 -6.57
N GLY A 171 -24.27 4.14 -7.01
CA GLY A 171 -24.00 2.74 -7.35
C GLY A 171 -24.13 1.80 -6.15
N ALA A 172 -23.52 2.18 -5.02
CA ALA A 172 -23.65 1.44 -3.76
C ALA A 172 -25.11 1.38 -3.29
N TYR A 173 -25.83 2.50 -3.40
CA TYR A 173 -27.25 2.58 -3.08
C TYR A 173 -28.09 1.60 -3.91
N ASN A 174 -27.91 1.59 -5.23
CA ASN A 174 -28.60 0.64 -6.10
C ASN A 174 -28.28 -0.82 -5.75
N MET A 175 -27.04 -1.10 -5.37
CA MET A 175 -26.62 -2.43 -4.95
C MET A 175 -27.29 -2.88 -3.65
N LEU A 176 -27.43 -1.97 -2.67
CA LEU A 176 -28.16 -2.25 -1.43
C LEU A 176 -29.65 -2.50 -1.67
N ALA A 177 -30.25 -1.73 -2.59
CA ALA A 177 -31.64 -1.92 -2.99
C ALA A 177 -31.87 -3.30 -3.63
N VAL A 178 -30.95 -3.78 -4.47
CA VAL A 178 -30.99 -5.15 -5.05
C VAL A 178 -30.91 -6.22 -3.96
N LEU A 179 -30.22 -5.95 -2.87
CA LEU A 179 -30.10 -6.86 -1.72
C LEU A 179 -31.29 -6.78 -0.75
N GLY A 180 -32.30 -5.95 -1.02
CA GLY A 180 -33.47 -5.78 -0.16
C GLY A 180 -33.16 -5.08 1.17
N ILE A 181 -32.08 -4.31 1.22
CA ILE A 181 -31.73 -3.51 2.39
C ILE A 181 -32.32 -2.12 2.19
N ASP A 182 -33.46 -1.87 2.83
CA ASP A 182 -34.16 -0.59 2.76
C ASP A 182 -33.40 0.55 3.48
N LYS A 183 -33.71 1.79 3.09
CA LYS A 183 -33.11 3.01 3.64
C LYS A 183 -33.24 3.03 5.17
N ILE A 184 -32.11 3.24 5.85
CA ILE A 184 -32.08 3.71 7.25
C ILE A 184 -32.25 5.22 7.24
#